data_AF-A0A1D2VQB8-F1
#
_entry.id   AF-A0A1D2VQB8-F1
#
_cell.length_a   1.000
_cell.length_b   1.000
_cell.length_c   1.000
_cell.angle_alpha   90.00
_cell.angle_beta   90.00
_cell.angle_gamma   90.00
#
_symmetry.space_group_name_H-M   'P 1'
#
loop_
_entity.id
_entity.type
_entity.pdbx_description
1 polymer ?
#
loop_
_entity_poly.entity_id
_entity_poly.type
_entity_poly.pdbx_seq_one_letter_code
_entity_poly.pdbx_strand_id
1 'polypeptide(L)' 'MYYVGIDTDKKFNVPGFWPDPKTLNKIPTEPHEIQAELARMKAARIEKRKRLEKKAEELGIDLNNLDQYDGGNTK' A
#
# COMPACT_ATOMS: atom_id res chain seq x y z
N MET A 1 -36.81 -20.16 -1.08
CA MET A 1 -35.74 -19.57 -0.24
C MET A 1 -34.87 -20.71 0.25
N TYR A 2 -33.58 -20.75 -0.09
CA TYR A 2 -32.70 -21.79 0.47
C TYR A 2 -32.31 -21.38 1.89
N TYR A 3 -32.77 -22.16 2.89
CA TYR A 3 -32.30 -21.99 4.25
C TYR A 3 -30.96 -22.70 4.42
N VAL A 4 -29.91 -21.94 4.20
CA VAL A 4 -28.54 -22.30 4.53
C VAL A 4 -28.37 -21.89 5.99
N GLY A 5 -28.43 -22.85 6.90
CA GLY A 5 -28.21 -22.64 8.34
C GLY A 5 -26.82 -22.06 8.65
N ILE A 6 -26.29 -22.32 9.84
CA ILE A 6 -25.05 -21.67 10.31
C ILE A 6 -23.76 -22.03 9.53
N ASP A 7 -23.75 -23.11 8.76
CA ASP A 7 -22.58 -23.59 8.01
C ASP A 7 -22.48 -22.97 6.60
N THR A 8 -22.61 -21.65 6.50
CA THR A 8 -22.50 -20.91 5.23
C THR A 8 -21.10 -20.97 4.66
N ASP A 9 -20.07 -20.91 5.50
CA ASP A 9 -18.67 -20.97 5.09
C ASP A 9 -18.38 -22.25 4.29
N LYS A 10 -18.71 -23.43 4.83
CA LYS A 10 -18.50 -24.69 4.11
C LYS A 10 -19.28 -24.80 2.79
N LYS A 11 -20.47 -24.19 2.72
CA LYS A 11 -21.39 -24.34 1.58
C LYS A 11 -21.14 -23.34 0.45
N PHE A 12 -20.52 -22.20 0.75
CA PHE A 12 -20.22 -21.14 -0.20
C PHE A 12 -18.73 -20.85 -0.38
N ASN A 13 -17.84 -21.56 0.35
CA ASN A 13 -16.41 -21.43 0.12
C ASN A 13 -16.05 -21.93 -1.29
N VAL A 14 -15.57 -21.02 -2.12
CA VAL A 14 -15.07 -21.33 -3.46
C VAL A 14 -13.57 -21.65 -3.32
N PRO A 15 -13.13 -22.89 -3.65
CA PRO A 15 -11.72 -23.23 -3.59
C PRO A 15 -10.89 -22.27 -4.44
N GLY A 16 -9.85 -21.68 -3.86
CA GLY A 16 -8.99 -20.71 -4.55
C GLY A 16 -9.59 -19.31 -4.72
N PHE A 17 -10.67 -18.97 -3.99
CA PHE A 17 -11.20 -17.61 -3.97
C PHE A 17 -10.18 -16.59 -3.47
N TRP A 18 -9.43 -16.96 -2.43
CA TRP A 18 -8.36 -16.14 -1.88
C TRP A 18 -7.02 -16.45 -2.58
N PRO A 19 -6.23 -15.42 -2.93
CA PRO A 19 -4.88 -15.64 -3.47
C PRO A 19 -4.05 -16.43 -2.47
N ASP A 20 -3.25 -17.37 -2.98
CA ASP A 20 -2.37 -18.19 -2.14
C ASP A 20 -1.46 -17.28 -1.31
N PRO A 21 -1.42 -17.43 0.03
CA PRO A 21 -0.49 -16.71 0.90
C PRO A 21 0.96 -16.71 0.41
N LYS A 22 1.41 -17.73 -0.32
CA LYS A 22 2.75 -17.81 -0.91
C LYS A 22 2.95 -16.82 -2.06
N THR A 23 1.89 -16.48 -2.78
CA THR A 23 1.88 -15.52 -3.90
C THR A 23 1.86 -14.06 -3.40
N LEU A 24 1.52 -13.83 -2.14
CA LEU A 24 1.52 -12.49 -1.55
C LEU A 24 2.95 -11.97 -1.34
N ASN A 25 3.08 -10.64 -1.42
CA ASN A 25 4.29 -9.93 -1.04
C ASN A 25 4.68 -10.28 0.41
N LYS A 26 5.91 -10.72 0.61
CA LYS A 26 6.45 -11.04 1.93
C LYS A 26 7.11 -9.81 2.53
N ILE A 27 6.87 -9.58 3.82
CA ILE A 27 7.52 -8.52 4.57
C ILE A 27 8.93 -9.03 4.93
N PRO A 28 10.00 -8.27 4.66
CA PRO A 28 11.35 -8.64 5.07
C PRO A 28 11.41 -8.71 6.60
N THR A 29 11.91 -9.83 7.13
CA THR A 29 12.00 -10.05 8.59
C THR A 29 13.40 -9.77 9.13
N GLU A 30 14.43 -9.94 8.31
CA GLU A 30 15.80 -9.77 8.75
C GLU A 30 16.22 -8.29 8.77
N PRO A 31 17.02 -7.83 9.76
CA PRO A 31 17.39 -6.42 9.89
C PRO A 31 18.09 -5.82 8.67
N HIS A 32 18.93 -6.60 7.99
CA HIS A 32 19.67 -6.14 6.81
C HIS A 32 18.76 -5.99 5.59
N GLU A 33 17.77 -6.87 5.41
CA GLU A 33 16.75 -6.76 4.36
C GLU A 33 15.86 -5.53 4.57
N ILE A 34 15.47 -5.28 5.83
CA ILE A 34 14.68 -4.11 6.19
C ILE A 34 15.43 -2.81 5.85
N GLN A 35 16.73 -2.74 6.15
CA GLN A 35 17.55 -1.56 5.83
C GLN A 35 17.68 -1.33 4.32
N ALA A 36 17.88 -2.40 3.55
CA ALA A 36 17.95 -2.33 2.09
C ALA A 36 16.62 -1.86 1.48
N GLU A 37 15.50 -2.41 1.94
CA GLU A 37 14.17 -2.03 1.47
C GLU A 37 13.84 -0.57 1.88
N LEU A 38 14.24 -0.13 3.07
CA LEU A 38 14.09 1.25 3.51
C LEU A 38 14.91 2.22 2.64
N ALA A 39 16.14 1.87 2.29
CA ALA A 39 16.97 2.67 1.39
C ALA A 39 16.32 2.78 0.00
N ARG A 40 15.79 1.67 -0.54
CA ARG A 40 15.02 1.64 -1.79
C ARG A 40 13.80 2.56 -1.73
N MET A 41 13.01 2.48 -0.65
CA MET A 41 11.83 3.33 -0.45
C MET A 41 12.18 4.81 -0.37
N LYS A 42 13.28 5.16 0.33
CA LYS A 42 13.75 6.56 0.42
C LYS A 42 14.14 7.09 -0.96
N ALA A 43 14.88 6.31 -1.76
CA ALA A 43 15.25 6.70 -3.11
C ALA A 43 14.03 6.93 -4.00
N ALA A 44 13.07 5.99 -4.00
CA ALA A 44 11.83 6.11 -4.77
C ALA A 44 10.97 7.32 -4.34
N ARG A 45 10.93 7.63 -3.04
CA ARG A 45 10.23 8.83 -2.54
C ARG A 45 10.86 10.11 -3.04
N ILE A 46 12.19 10.21 -3.00
CA ILE A 46 12.93 11.40 -3.48
C ILE A 46 12.69 11.60 -4.98
N GLU A 47 12.78 10.53 -5.77
CA GLU A 47 12.52 10.59 -7.21
C GLU A 47 11.07 11.01 -7.51
N LYS A 48 10.09 10.41 -6.83
CA LYS A 48 8.68 10.77 -6.95
C LYS A 48 8.47 12.25 -6.60
N ARG A 49 9.10 12.74 -5.54
CA ARG A 49 9.00 14.15 -5.13
C ARG A 49 9.56 15.08 -6.21
N LYS A 50 10.78 14.82 -6.71
CA LYS A 50 11.38 15.60 -7.81
C LYS A 50 10.48 15.63 -9.05
N ARG A 51 9.86 14.50 -9.41
CA ARG A 51 8.93 14.42 -10.54
C ARG A 51 7.67 15.26 -10.30
N LEU A 52 7.16 15.26 -9.08
CA LEU A 52 5.99 16.07 -8.70
C LEU A 52 6.31 17.56 -8.67
N GLU A 53 7.47 17.95 -8.15
CA GLU A 53 7.97 19.33 -8.15
C GLU A 53 8.04 19.87 -9.59
N LYS A 54 8.71 19.13 -10.50
CA LYS A 54 8.77 19.51 -11.92
C LYS A 54 7.39 19.63 -12.56
N LYS A 55 6.49 18.69 -12.29
CA LYS A 55 5.12 18.73 -12.82
C LYS A 55 4.32 19.91 -12.26
N ALA A 56 4.56 20.31 -11.01
CA ALA A 56 3.90 21.45 -10.40
C ALA A 56 4.39 22.78 -10.99
N GLU A 57 5.70 22.89 -11.24
CA GLU A 57 6.29 24.03 -11.97
C GLU A 57 5.66 24.17 -13.36
N GLU A 58 5.54 23.08 -14.11
CA GLU A 58 4.90 23.07 -15.44
C GLU A 58 3.42 23.52 -15.39
N LEU A 59 2.71 23.21 -14.31
CA LEU A 59 1.28 23.54 -14.14
C LEU A 59 1.05 24.87 -13.41
N GLY A 60 2.10 25.54 -12.92
CA GLY A 60 2.00 26.78 -12.14
C GLY A 60 1.27 26.60 -10.80
N ILE A 61 1.29 25.39 -10.23
CA ILE A 61 0.62 25.07 -8.95
C ILE A 61 1.59 25.33 -7.79
N ASP A 62 1.18 26.16 -6.84
CA ASP A 62 1.93 26.37 -5.59
C ASP A 62 1.75 25.16 -4.65
N LEU A 63 2.82 24.38 -4.46
CA LEU A 63 2.84 23.18 -3.64
C LEU A 63 2.82 23.46 -2.11
N ASN A 64 3.09 24.70 -1.68
CA ASN A 64 3.21 25.04 -0.26
C ASN A 64 1.90 24.91 0.54
N ASN A 65 0.74 24.82 -0.13
CA ASN A 65 -0.57 24.64 0.51
C ASN A 65 -0.96 23.17 0.78
N LEU A 66 -0.19 22.19 0.30
CA LEU A 66 -0.53 20.76 0.41
C LEU A 66 0.11 20.04 1.60
N ASP A 67 1.13 20.65 2.22
CA ASP A 67 1.87 20.07 3.36
C ASP A 67 1.10 20.14 4.69
N GLN A 68 -0.10 20.74 4.71
CA GLN A 68 -0.95 20.87 5.91
C GLN A 68 -1.87 19.67 6.17
N TYR A 69 -1.90 18.68 5.29
CA TYR A 69 -2.60 17.41 5.53
C TYR A 69 -1.59 16.32 5.88
N ASP A 70 -1.06 16.36 7.10
CA ASP A 70 -0.55 15.16 7.72
C ASP A 70 -1.76 14.28 8.02
N GLY A 71 -1.95 13.22 7.23
CA GLY A 71 -2.95 12.20 7.51
C GLY A 71 -2.65 11.59 8.87
N GLY A 72 -3.20 12.21 9.92
CA GLY A 72 -3.07 11.79 11.30
C GLY A 72 -3.49 10.34 11.36
N ASN A 73 -2.53 9.49 11.72
CA ASN A 73 -2.82 8.10 12.00
C ASN A 73 -3.59 8.07 13.32
N THR A 74 -4.92 8.14 13.23
CA THR A 74 -5.82 7.81 14.32
C THR A 74 -5.72 6.31 14.58
N LYS A 75 -5.13 6.01 15.74
CA LYS A 75 -5.06 4.72 16.46
C LYS A 75 -3.90 3.79 16.12
#